data_AF-A0A4Y8KKY1-F1
#
_entry.id   AF-A0A4Y8KKY1-F1
#
_cell.length_a   1.000
_cell.length_b   1.000
_cell.length_c   1.000
_cell.angle_alpha   90.00
_cell.angle_beta   90.00
_cell.angle_gamma   90.00
#
_symmetry.space_group_name_H-M   'P 1'
#
loop_
_entity.id
_entity.type
_entity.pdbx_description
1 polymer ?
#
loop_
_entity_poly.entity_id
_entity_poly.type
_entity_poly.pdbx_seq_one_letter_code
_entity_poly.pdbx_strand_id
1 'polypeptide(L)'
;MSTTTARPGRRGYEDSLRLSTAEIVGGLRETLGAKLVAYLGGVRETRAVREWAEGTRTPSSDVVLRLRTSFYVMAMLRDRESASTVASWFQGMNPELNDVSPARVLREQELETAGPAVLAAARSFVAFG
;
A
#
# COMPACT_ATOMS: atom_id res chain seq x y z
N MET A 1 -18.15 17.82 25.36
CA MET A 1 -18.26 16.59 24.54
C MET A 1 -16.98 16.50 23.70
N SER A 2 -16.00 15.72 24.14
CA SER A 2 -14.72 15.62 23.43
C SER A 2 -14.91 14.68 22.24
N THR A 3 -14.94 15.23 21.03
CA THR A 3 -14.84 14.45 19.80
C THR A 3 -13.45 13.82 19.74
N THR A 4 -13.37 12.51 19.95
CA THR A 4 -12.18 11.74 19.58
C THR A 4 -12.03 11.85 18.07
N THR A 5 -11.19 12.78 17.59
CA THR A 5 -10.73 12.79 16.21
C THR A 5 -10.08 11.44 15.94
N ALA A 6 -10.79 10.54 15.26
CA ALA A 6 -10.26 9.25 14.87
C ALA A 6 -8.98 9.49 14.06
N ARG A 7 -7.83 9.00 14.55
CA ARG A 7 -6.56 9.14 13.83
C ARG A 7 -6.72 8.48 12.45
N PRO A 8 -6.59 9.22 11.33
CA PRO A 8 -6.69 8.64 9.99
C PRO A 8 -5.72 7.47 9.83
N GLY A 9 -6.20 6.37 9.25
CA GLY A 9 -5.38 5.17 9.00
C GLY A 9 -5.24 4.19 10.16
N ARG A 10 -5.82 4.43 11.34
CA ARG A 10 -5.74 3.45 12.46
C ARG A 10 -6.29 2.07 12.07
N ARG A 11 -7.42 2.01 11.36
CA ARG A 11 -8.01 0.76 10.88
C ARG A 11 -7.08 0.06 9.89
N GLY A 12 -6.57 0.79 8.90
CA GLY A 12 -5.59 0.26 7.94
C GLY A 12 -4.34 -0.31 8.60
N TYR A 13 -3.84 0.31 9.68
CA TYR A 13 -2.72 -0.23 10.46
C TYR A 13 -3.10 -1.54 11.18
N GLU A 14 -4.23 -1.57 11.89
CA GLU A 14 -4.68 -2.77 12.60
C GLU A 14 -4.92 -3.94 11.63
N ASP A 15 -5.54 -3.68 10.48
CA ASP A 15 -5.76 -4.68 9.44
C ASP A 15 -4.44 -5.16 8.83
N SER A 16 -3.47 -4.25 8.62
CA SER A 16 -2.14 -4.61 8.14
C SER A 16 -1.36 -5.53 9.08
N LEU A 17 -1.76 -5.64 10.35
CA LEU A 17 -1.16 -6.57 11.32
C LEU A 17 -1.95 -7.86 11.48
N ARG A 18 -3.28 -7.80 11.37
CA ARG A 18 -4.19 -8.94 11.63
C ARG A 18 -4.42 -9.82 10.40
N LEU A 19 -4.46 -9.22 9.21
CA LEU A 19 -4.75 -9.96 7.98
C LEU A 19 -3.60 -10.88 7.60
N SER A 20 -3.95 -12.03 7.03
CA SER A 20 -3.02 -12.93 6.38
C SER A 20 -2.39 -12.28 5.14
N THR A 21 -1.25 -12.81 4.69
CA THR A 21 -0.61 -12.32 3.46
C THR A 21 -1.54 -12.42 2.24
N ALA A 22 -2.37 -13.47 2.18
CA ALA A 22 -3.32 -13.67 1.09
C ALA A 22 -4.40 -12.57 1.06
N GLU A 23 -4.96 -12.23 2.21
CA GLU A 23 -5.95 -11.15 2.35
C GLU A 23 -5.35 -9.77 2.02
N ILE A 24 -4.12 -9.51 2.47
CA ILE A 24 -3.36 -8.29 2.13
C ILE A 24 -3.20 -8.16 0.62
N VAL A 25 -2.77 -9.25 -0.05
CA VAL A 25 -2.62 -9.26 -1.50
C VAL A 25 -3.97 -9.11 -2.20
N GLY A 26 -5.03 -9.75 -1.69
CA GLY A 26 -6.39 -9.62 -2.19
C GLY A 26 -6.87 -8.16 -2.23
N GLY A 27 -6.85 -7.48 -1.09
CA GLY A 27 -7.29 -6.08 -1.00
C GLY A 27 -6.42 -5.12 -1.83
N LEU A 28 -5.10 -5.37 -1.91
CA LEU A 28 -4.23 -4.62 -2.80
C LEU A 28 -4.61 -4.83 -4.28
N ARG A 29 -4.91 -6.07 -4.70
CA ARG A 29 -5.29 -6.35 -6.10
C ARG A 29 -6.61 -5.70 -6.47
N GLU A 30 -7.59 -5.70 -5.57
CA GLU A 30 -8.90 -5.10 -5.78
C GLU A 30 -8.82 -3.57 -5.93
N THR A 31 -7.92 -2.93 -5.18
CA THR A 31 -7.77 -1.47 -5.22
C THR A 31 -6.77 -0.98 -6.26
N LEU A 32 -5.57 -1.57 -6.29
CA LEU A 32 -4.45 -1.12 -7.12
C LEU A 32 -4.36 -1.84 -8.47
N GLY A 33 -5.02 -2.98 -8.61
CA GLY A 33 -4.91 -3.85 -9.77
C GLY A 33 -3.68 -4.76 -9.73
N ALA A 34 -3.80 -5.95 -10.34
CA ALA A 34 -2.79 -7.00 -10.24
C ALA A 34 -1.40 -6.61 -10.80
N LYS A 35 -1.34 -5.74 -11.81
CA LYS A 35 -0.07 -5.29 -12.41
C LYS A 35 0.76 -4.45 -11.44
N LEU A 36 0.12 -3.52 -10.73
CA LEU A 36 0.83 -2.68 -9.77
C LEU A 36 1.28 -3.48 -8.55
N VAL A 37 0.46 -4.43 -8.10
CA VAL A 37 0.84 -5.37 -7.04
C VAL A 37 2.00 -6.27 -7.47
N ALA A 38 2.04 -6.70 -8.74
CA ALA A 38 3.17 -7.46 -9.29
C ALA A 38 4.46 -6.64 -9.27
N TYR A 39 4.39 -5.36 -9.65
CA TYR A 39 5.51 -4.43 -9.57
C TYR A 39 6.02 -4.26 -8.14
N LEU A 40 5.15 -3.96 -7.17
CA LEU A 40 5.49 -3.86 -5.75
C LEU A 40 6.12 -5.16 -5.22
N GLY A 41 5.53 -6.29 -5.60
CA GLY A 41 6.00 -7.62 -5.23
C GLY A 41 7.27 -8.07 -5.95
N GLY A 42 7.70 -7.36 -7.00
CA GLY A 42 8.90 -7.68 -7.75
C GLY A 42 8.81 -8.87 -8.67
N VAL A 43 7.61 -9.23 -9.06
CA VAL A 43 7.34 -10.33 -9.97
C VAL A 43 6.92 -9.78 -11.32
N ARG A 44 7.33 -10.45 -12.39
CA ARG A 44 7.03 -10.01 -13.77
C ARG A 44 5.58 -10.31 -14.18
N GLU A 45 4.96 -11.28 -13.53
CA GLU A 45 3.67 -11.84 -13.94
C GLU A 45 2.62 -11.69 -12.84
N THR A 46 1.40 -11.35 -13.24
CA THR A 46 0.24 -11.26 -12.34
C THR A 46 -0.24 -12.63 -11.84
N ARG A 47 0.25 -13.73 -12.44
CA ARG A 47 -0.01 -15.11 -11.96
C ARG A 47 0.53 -15.33 -10.55
N ALA A 48 1.77 -14.90 -10.28
CA ALA A 48 2.36 -15.01 -8.94
C ALA A 48 1.51 -14.24 -7.90
N VAL A 49 1.01 -13.07 -8.28
CA VAL A 49 0.13 -12.25 -7.43
C VAL A 49 -1.22 -12.93 -7.17
N ARG A 50 -1.77 -13.64 -8.16
CA ARG A 50 -2.97 -14.47 -7.98
C ARG A 50 -2.69 -15.63 -7.02
N GLU A 51 -1.61 -16.37 -7.20
CA GLU A 51 -1.22 -17.49 -6.33
C GLU A 51 -1.01 -17.02 -4.87
N TRP A 52 -0.46 -15.82 -4.67
CA TRP A 52 -0.34 -15.21 -3.34
C TRP A 52 -1.70 -14.88 -2.72
N ALA A 53 -2.63 -14.31 -3.50
CA ALA A 53 -3.98 -14.01 -3.04
C ALA A 53 -4.80 -15.27 -2.71
N GLU A 54 -4.51 -16.38 -3.39
CA GLU A 54 -5.13 -17.69 -3.14
C GLU A 54 -4.42 -18.46 -2.00
N GLY A 55 -3.28 -17.96 -1.51
CA GLY A 55 -2.48 -18.65 -0.49
C GLY A 55 -1.76 -19.90 -1.00
N THR A 56 -1.76 -20.17 -2.31
CA THR A 56 -1.10 -21.33 -2.93
C THR A 56 0.40 -21.14 -3.10
N ARG A 57 0.86 -19.89 -3.00
CA ARG A 57 2.28 -19.52 -2.96
C ARG A 57 2.50 -18.44 -1.90
N THR A 58 3.65 -18.49 -1.23
CA THR A 58 4.04 -17.45 -0.26
C THR A 58 5.14 -16.56 -0.84
N PRO A 59 5.03 -15.22 -0.80
CA PRO A 59 6.13 -14.31 -1.12
C PRO A 59 7.27 -14.39 -0.11
N SER A 60 8.45 -13.87 -0.44
CA SER A 60 9.54 -13.74 0.55
C SER A 60 9.16 -12.73 1.65
N SER A 61 9.84 -12.81 2.81
CA SER A 61 9.61 -11.92 3.96
C SER A 61 9.66 -10.44 3.59
N ASP A 62 10.66 -10.03 2.79
CA ASP A 62 10.83 -8.62 2.39
C ASP A 62 9.68 -8.15 1.49
N VAL A 63 9.20 -9.04 0.62
CA VAL A 63 8.03 -8.76 -0.22
C VAL A 63 6.78 -8.66 0.64
N VAL A 64 6.59 -9.55 1.62
CA VAL A 64 5.47 -9.47 2.56
C VAL A 64 5.47 -8.15 3.31
N LEU A 65 6.63 -7.72 3.84
CA LEU A 65 6.73 -6.46 4.57
C LEU A 65 6.39 -5.26 3.67
N ARG A 66 6.92 -5.22 2.45
CA ARG A 66 6.60 -4.15 1.48
C ARG A 66 5.11 -4.12 1.12
N LEU A 67 4.51 -5.28 0.89
CA LEU A 67 3.08 -5.39 0.57
C LEU A 67 2.20 -4.98 1.76
N ARG A 68 2.58 -5.32 3.01
CA ARG A 68 1.88 -4.84 4.21
C ARG A 68 1.96 -3.32 4.35
N THR A 69 3.15 -2.73 4.14
CA THR A 69 3.31 -1.27 4.13
C THR A 69 2.45 -0.63 3.05
N SER A 70 2.43 -1.21 1.84
CA SER A 70 1.59 -0.75 0.74
C SER A 70 0.10 -0.84 1.09
N PHE A 71 -0.33 -1.92 1.73
CA PHE A 71 -1.71 -2.11 2.16
C PHE A 71 -2.13 -1.09 3.20
N TYR A 72 -1.26 -0.81 4.18
CA TYR A 72 -1.54 0.21 5.19
C TYR A 72 -1.75 1.59 4.53
N VAL A 73 -0.86 1.99 3.62
CA VAL A 73 -1.01 3.25 2.87
C VAL A 73 -2.30 3.23 2.04
N MET A 74 -2.56 2.16 1.29
CA MET A 74 -3.77 2.01 0.47
C MET A 74 -5.04 2.14 1.32
N ALA A 75 -5.12 1.40 2.43
CA ALA A 75 -6.29 1.39 3.32
C ALA A 75 -6.53 2.78 3.93
N MET A 76 -5.47 3.49 4.32
CA MET A 76 -5.58 4.87 4.82
C MET A 76 -6.18 5.81 3.78
N LEU A 77 -5.76 5.71 2.51
CA LEU A 77 -6.31 6.53 1.44
C LEU A 77 -7.75 6.14 1.09
N ARG A 78 -8.07 4.83 1.12
CA ARG A 78 -9.41 4.32 0.81
C ARG A 78 -10.50 4.73 1.80
N ASP A 79 -10.14 5.22 2.99
CA ASP A 79 -11.10 5.83 3.92
C ASP A 79 -11.77 7.09 3.34
N ARG A 80 -11.15 7.76 2.35
CA ARG A 80 -11.68 8.99 1.73
C ARG A 80 -11.76 8.94 0.21
N GLU A 81 -10.94 8.09 -0.42
CA GLU A 81 -10.73 8.10 -1.85
C GLU A 81 -11.26 6.88 -2.59
N SER A 82 -11.57 7.09 -3.87
CA SER A 82 -11.94 6.02 -4.79
C SER A 82 -10.76 5.08 -5.08
N ALA A 83 -11.05 3.84 -5.50
CA ALA A 83 -10.02 2.89 -5.89
C ALA A 83 -9.11 3.44 -6.98
N SER A 84 -9.70 4.09 -7.99
CA SER A 84 -8.96 4.72 -9.09
C SER A 84 -8.06 5.86 -8.62
N THR A 85 -8.52 6.70 -7.69
CA THR A 85 -7.70 7.78 -7.13
C THR A 85 -6.49 7.21 -6.39
N VAL A 86 -6.70 6.18 -5.55
CA VAL A 86 -5.59 5.55 -4.81
C VAL A 86 -4.61 4.85 -5.75
N ALA A 87 -5.10 4.14 -6.76
CA ALA A 87 -4.23 3.53 -7.77
C ALA A 87 -3.41 4.59 -8.54
N SER A 88 -4.01 5.73 -8.88
CA SER A 88 -3.30 6.86 -9.51
C SER A 88 -2.30 7.50 -8.55
N TRP A 89 -2.62 7.66 -7.27
CA TRP A 89 -1.71 8.23 -6.27
C TRP A 89 -0.45 7.38 -6.10
N PHE A 90 -0.58 6.04 -6.09
CA PHE A 90 0.58 5.14 -6.02
C PHE A 90 1.49 5.22 -7.24
N GLN A 91 0.95 5.54 -8.42
CA GLN A 91 1.68 5.56 -9.68
C GLN A 91 2.18 6.96 -10.07
N GLY A 92 1.49 8.00 -9.62
CA GLY A 92 1.79 9.39 -9.94
C GLY A 92 3.03 9.92 -9.23
N MET A 93 3.60 10.99 -9.79
CA MET A 93 4.68 11.73 -9.15
C MET A 93 4.17 12.33 -7.83
N ASN A 94 4.97 12.21 -6.77
CA ASN A 94 4.64 12.75 -5.47
C ASN A 94 5.70 13.76 -5.04
N PRO A 95 5.38 15.06 -4.92
CA PRO A 95 6.34 16.10 -4.55
C PRO A 95 7.01 15.88 -3.19
N GLU A 96 6.31 15.24 -2.24
CA GLU A 96 6.86 14.91 -0.93
C GLU A 96 7.89 13.76 -0.98
N LEU A 97 7.96 13.07 -2.11
CA LEU A 97 8.88 11.96 -2.38
C LEU A 97 9.90 12.32 -3.47
N ASN A 98 10.26 13.61 -3.60
CA ASN A 98 11.16 14.13 -4.63
C ASN A 98 10.69 13.75 -6.05
N ASP A 99 9.40 13.86 -6.29
CA ASP A 99 8.74 13.54 -7.56
C ASP A 99 8.84 12.06 -8.00
N VAL A 100 9.26 11.18 -7.09
CA VAL A 100 9.23 9.73 -7.31
C VAL A 100 7.88 9.17 -6.90
N SER A 101 7.33 8.25 -7.69
CA SER A 101 6.03 7.65 -7.36
C SER A 101 6.11 6.79 -6.09
N PRO A 102 5.06 6.77 -5.25
CA PRO A 102 5.04 5.97 -4.02
C PRO A 102 5.34 4.50 -4.25
N ALA A 103 4.81 3.91 -5.34
CA ALA A 103 5.09 2.52 -5.67
C ALA A 103 6.58 2.28 -5.98
N ARG A 104 7.23 3.23 -6.65
CA ARG A 104 8.64 3.16 -7.00
C ARG A 104 9.52 3.32 -5.77
N VAL A 105 9.21 4.28 -4.88
CA VAL A 105 9.89 4.45 -3.60
C VAL A 105 9.85 3.16 -2.78
N LEU A 106 8.66 2.55 -2.61
CA LEU A 106 8.52 1.29 -1.86
C LEU A 106 9.26 0.12 -2.52
N ARG A 107 9.35 0.11 -3.85
CA ARG A 107 9.95 -0.99 -4.61
C ARG A 107 11.48 -0.92 -4.65
N GLU A 108 12.03 0.27 -4.86
CA GLU A 108 13.44 0.45 -5.25
C GLU A 108 14.32 0.94 -4.09
N GLN A 109 13.74 1.44 -3.00
CA GLN A 109 14.50 1.93 -1.84
C GLN A 109 14.36 0.99 -0.63
N GLU A 110 15.26 1.17 0.33
CA GLU A 110 15.23 0.45 1.60
C GLU A 110 13.95 0.74 2.39
N LEU A 111 13.26 -0.31 2.79
CA LEU A 111 11.90 -0.21 3.33
C LEU A 111 11.85 0.52 4.68
N GLU A 112 12.93 0.49 5.44
CA GLU A 112 13.08 1.22 6.71
C GLU A 112 12.96 2.74 6.53
N THR A 113 13.39 3.26 5.37
CA THR A 113 13.30 4.68 5.02
C THR A 113 12.07 4.95 4.14
N ALA A 114 11.83 4.10 3.15
CA ALA A 114 10.75 4.24 2.19
C ALA A 114 9.37 4.17 2.85
N GLY A 115 9.18 3.24 3.79
CA GLY A 115 7.90 3.04 4.48
C GLY A 115 7.42 4.28 5.23
N PRO A 116 8.21 4.83 6.16
CA PRO A 116 7.87 6.06 6.87
C PRO A 116 7.65 7.26 5.94
N ALA A 117 8.47 7.41 4.90
CA ALA A 117 8.33 8.51 3.93
C ALA A 117 7.00 8.44 3.17
N VAL A 118 6.65 7.28 2.61
CA VAL A 118 5.38 7.11 1.88
C VAL A 118 4.17 7.24 2.81
N LEU A 119 4.27 6.77 4.06
CA LEU A 119 3.22 6.97 5.06
C LEU A 119 3.04 8.45 5.45
N ALA A 120 4.13 9.23 5.51
CA ALA A 120 4.05 10.66 5.75
C ALA A 120 3.32 11.37 4.59
N ALA A 121 3.71 11.06 3.35
CA ALA A 121 3.07 11.58 2.16
C ALA A 121 1.57 11.22 2.08
N ALA A 122 1.21 9.98 2.45
CA ALA A 122 -0.19 9.57 2.48
C ALA A 122 -1.01 10.35 3.54
N ARG A 123 -0.43 10.59 4.73
CA ARG A 123 -1.09 11.40 5.76
C ARG A 123 -1.28 12.84 5.33
N SER A 124 -0.28 13.41 4.66
CA SER A 124 -0.36 14.77 4.10
C SER A 124 -1.45 14.86 3.04
N PHE A 125 -1.49 13.90 2.11
CA PHE A 125 -2.55 13.81 1.11
C PHE A 125 -3.95 13.71 1.74
N VAL A 126 -4.13 12.92 2.80
CA VAL A 126 -5.43 12.82 3.49
C VAL A 126 -5.81 14.10 4.25
N ALA A 127 -4.82 14.88 4.70
CA ALA A 127 -5.04 16.10 5.47
C ALA A 127 -5.33 17.33 4.59
N PHE A 128 -4.73 17.39 3.39
CA PHE A 128 -4.73 18.59 2.54
C PHE A 128 -5.19 18.36 1.09
N GLY A 129 -5.37 17.10 0.68
CA GLY A 129 -5.83 16.71 -0.66
C GLY A 129 -7.34 16.75 -0.83
#